data_AF-A0A2E6JM63-F1
#
_entry.id   AF-A0A2E6JM63-F1
#
_cell.length_a   1.000
_cell.length_b   1.000
_cell.length_c   1.000
_cell.angle_alpha   90.00
_cell.angle_beta   90.00
_cell.angle_gamma   90.00
#
_symmetry.space_group_name_H-M   'P 1'
#
loop_
_entity.id
_entity.type
_entity.pdbx_description
1 polymer ?
#
loop_
_entity_poly.entity_id
_entity_poly.type
_entity_poly.pdbx_seq_one_letter_code
_entity_poly.pdbx_strand_id
1 'polypeptide(L)'
;MAGVTVGSLQVFRTTIEVMLIDGVLTREEQRLCVSLANNLKLSNEEPAEIYAAIREGKETDSGREIPDTEQRNIYKKIYEVAIVNASLSQDEFRVLAHLREQFGIDDQEHQKIEDELKHIMKERFEDENVLEKMLGTLKDSVSMVGSLFDSVRTKSA
;
A
#
# COMPACT_ATOMS: atom_id res chain seq x y z
N MET A 1 18.43 -9.76 10.45
CA MET A 1 18.07 -8.49 9.79
C MET A 1 17.38 -7.66 10.85
N ALA A 2 17.90 -6.48 11.21
CA ALA A 2 17.10 -5.53 11.99
C ALA A 2 15.96 -5.05 11.09
N GLY A 3 14.70 -5.18 11.52
CA GLY A 3 13.57 -4.67 10.75
C GLY A 3 13.67 -3.15 10.56
N VAL A 4 13.10 -2.62 9.48
CA VAL A 4 13.05 -1.17 9.26
C VAL A 4 12.12 -0.55 10.31
N THR A 5 12.63 0.38 11.11
CA THR A 5 11.79 1.16 12.03
C THR A 5 11.16 2.31 11.25
N VAL A 6 9.85 2.22 11.00
CA VAL A 6 9.06 3.28 10.35
C VAL A 6 7.93 3.76 11.25
N GLY A 7 7.62 5.05 11.17
CA GLY A 7 6.54 5.67 11.94
C GLY A 7 5.21 5.72 11.17
N SER A 8 4.08 5.60 11.88
CA SER A 8 2.73 5.55 11.29
C SER A 8 2.37 6.77 10.47
N LEU A 9 2.63 7.98 10.98
CA LEU A 9 2.33 9.22 10.28
C LEU A 9 3.26 9.45 9.09
N GLN A 10 4.52 9.04 9.20
CA GLN A 10 5.48 9.11 8.10
C GLN A 10 5.06 8.20 6.92
N VAL A 11 4.66 6.96 7.22
CA VAL A 11 4.17 6.02 6.20
C VAL A 11 2.91 6.56 5.53
N PHE A 12 1.96 7.07 6.34
CA PHE A 12 0.74 7.67 5.80
C PHE A 12 1.08 8.84 4.88
N ARG A 13 1.83 9.84 5.37
CA ARG A 13 2.22 11.03 4.63
C ARG A 13 2.86 10.71 3.29
N THR A 14 3.93 9.94 3.31
CA THR A 14 4.69 9.65 2.08
C THR A 14 3.87 8.85 1.07
N THR A 15 2.94 8.02 1.55
CA THR A 15 1.99 7.33 0.67
C THR A 15 0.97 8.30 0.06
N ILE A 16 0.48 9.27 0.83
CA ILE A 16 -0.38 10.34 0.31
C ILE A 16 0.34 11.19 -0.73
N GLU A 17 1.62 11.51 -0.51
CA GLU A 17 2.44 12.25 -1.48
C GLU A 17 2.58 11.49 -2.81
N VAL A 18 2.66 10.16 -2.77
CA VAL A 18 2.63 9.31 -4.00
C VAL A 18 1.28 9.37 -4.70
N MET A 19 0.16 9.38 -3.97
CA MET A 19 -1.18 9.50 -4.56
C MET A 19 -1.46 10.92 -5.08
N LEU A 20 -0.82 11.95 -4.53
CA LEU A 20 -1.03 13.35 -4.91
C LEU A 20 -0.09 13.83 -6.03
N ILE A 21 0.58 12.94 -6.77
CA ILE A 21 1.50 13.32 -7.85
C ILE A 21 0.79 14.19 -8.91
N ASP A 22 -0.47 13.91 -9.23
CA ASP A 22 -1.27 14.70 -10.18
C ASP A 22 -2.09 15.83 -9.51
N GLY A 23 -2.01 15.95 -8.18
CA GLY A 23 -2.69 16.94 -7.37
C GLY A 23 -4.16 16.62 -7.04
N VAL A 24 -4.70 15.45 -7.43
CA VAL A 24 -6.11 15.09 -7.22
C VAL A 24 -6.26 13.66 -6.73
N LEU A 25 -6.85 13.47 -5.55
CA LEU A 25 -7.23 12.13 -5.11
C LEU A 25 -8.52 11.65 -5.79
N THR A 26 -8.40 10.61 -6.59
CA THR A 26 -9.52 9.83 -7.11
C THR A 26 -10.31 9.16 -5.98
N ARG A 27 -11.52 8.68 -6.29
CA ARG A 27 -12.34 7.94 -5.31
C ARG A 27 -11.64 6.66 -4.80
N GLU A 28 -10.85 6.06 -5.67
CA GLU A 28 -10.14 4.81 -5.40
C GLU A 28 -8.98 5.06 -4.43
N GLU A 29 -8.20 6.13 -4.67
CA GLU A 29 -7.15 6.58 -3.76
C GLU A 29 -7.71 7.03 -2.42
N GLN A 30 -8.82 7.78 -2.38
CA GLN A 30 -9.47 8.16 -1.12
C GLN A 30 -9.82 6.94 -0.27
N ARG A 31 -10.30 5.86 -0.89
CA ARG A 31 -10.60 4.60 -0.19
C ARG A 31 -9.32 3.91 0.30
N LEU A 32 -8.27 3.88 -0.50
CA LEU A 32 -6.96 3.38 -0.04
C LEU A 32 -6.43 4.22 1.13
N CYS A 33 -6.59 5.55 1.11
CA CYS A 33 -6.20 6.43 2.21
C CYS A 33 -6.94 6.06 3.50
N VAL A 34 -8.26 5.89 3.43
CA VAL A 34 -9.07 5.50 4.60
C VAL A 34 -8.63 4.13 5.11
N SER A 35 -8.42 3.16 4.21
CA SER A 35 -7.92 1.84 4.60
C SER A 35 -6.54 1.92 5.28
N LEU A 36 -5.63 2.72 4.71
CA LEU A 36 -4.28 2.91 5.24
C LEU A 36 -4.30 3.58 6.61
N ALA A 37 -5.04 4.67 6.79
CA ALA A 37 -5.19 5.35 8.08
C ALA A 37 -5.70 4.39 9.16
N ASN A 38 -6.72 3.58 8.84
CA ASN A 38 -7.27 2.60 9.77
C ASN A 38 -6.25 1.51 10.15
N ASN A 39 -5.52 0.97 9.17
CA ASN A 39 -4.52 -0.08 9.41
C ASN A 39 -3.28 0.45 10.15
N LEU A 40 -2.94 1.73 9.97
CA LEU A 40 -1.90 2.43 10.72
C LEU A 40 -2.35 2.84 12.12
N LYS A 41 -3.64 2.71 12.44
CA LYS A 41 -4.29 3.09 13.70
C LYS A 41 -4.16 4.59 13.99
N LEU A 42 -4.35 5.41 12.96
CA LEU A 42 -4.38 6.86 13.12
C LEU A 42 -5.65 7.30 13.85
N SER A 43 -5.58 8.43 14.54
CA SER A 43 -6.74 9.13 15.09
C SER A 43 -7.62 9.69 13.96
N ASN A 44 -8.81 10.17 14.29
CA ASN A 44 -9.73 10.72 13.29
C ASN A 44 -9.23 12.04 12.69
N GLU A 45 -8.44 12.79 13.45
CA GLU A 45 -7.92 14.12 13.10
C GLU A 45 -6.62 14.02 12.30
N GLU A 46 -5.76 13.05 12.63
CA GLU A 46 -4.43 12.87 12.06
C GLU A 46 -4.40 12.85 10.52
N PRO A 47 -5.29 12.11 9.80
CA PRO A 47 -5.29 12.15 8.34
C PRO A 47 -5.48 13.56 7.77
N ALA A 48 -6.43 14.32 8.31
CA ALA A 48 -6.73 15.68 7.85
C ALA A 48 -5.57 16.65 8.14
N GLU A 49 -4.92 16.49 9.30
CA GLU A 49 -3.74 17.27 9.67
C GLU A 49 -2.56 16.98 8.74
N ILE A 50 -2.31 15.72 8.40
CA ILE A 50 -1.28 15.35 7.41
C ILE A 50 -1.58 15.96 6.04
N TYR A 51 -2.84 15.91 5.57
CA TYR A 51 -3.22 16.56 4.31
C TYR A 51 -2.95 18.07 4.33
N ALA A 52 -3.31 18.75 5.41
CA ALA A 52 -3.06 20.18 5.55
C ALA A 52 -1.55 20.47 5.55
N ALA A 53 -0.76 19.68 6.28
CA ALA A 53 0.69 19.83 6.35
C ALA A 53 1.37 19.62 5.00
N ILE A 54 0.97 18.62 4.21
CA ILE A 54 1.47 18.39 2.84
C ILE A 54 1.20 19.63 1.97
N ARG A 55 -0.02 20.17 2.00
CA ARG A 55 -0.40 21.35 1.21
C ARG A 55 0.35 22.62 1.61
N GLU A 56 0.69 22.75 2.88
CA GLU A 56 1.41 23.89 3.44
C GLU A 56 2.94 23.72 3.41
N GLY A 57 3.44 22.56 2.96
CA GLY A 57 4.87 22.24 2.96
C GLY A 57 5.48 22.17 4.36
N LYS A 58 4.67 21.79 5.36
CA LYS A 58 5.09 21.68 6.76
C LYS A 58 5.57 20.28 7.09
N GLU A 59 6.55 20.18 7.97
CA GLU A 59 6.99 18.92 8.57
C GLU A 59 5.93 18.38 9.55
N THR A 60 5.91 17.06 9.74
CA THR A 60 5.00 16.35 10.65
C THR A 60 5.77 15.33 11.45
N ASP A 61 5.30 15.00 12.65
CA ASP A 61 5.90 13.94 13.45
C ASP A 61 5.88 12.59 12.71
N SER A 62 6.85 11.72 13.00
CA SER A 62 6.90 10.38 12.40
C SER A 62 5.74 9.49 12.87
N GLY A 63 5.13 9.80 14.02
CA GLY A 63 4.07 9.01 14.63
C GLY A 63 4.59 7.80 15.40
N ARG A 64 3.69 6.85 15.67
CA ARG A 64 4.02 5.63 16.43
C ARG A 64 4.89 4.71 15.59
N GLU A 65 5.94 4.13 16.19
CA GLU A 65 6.70 3.06 15.55
C GLU A 65 5.80 1.85 15.22
N ILE A 66 5.92 1.37 13.99
CA ILE A 66 5.20 0.20 13.50
C ILE A 66 6.10 -1.03 13.65
N PRO A 67 5.72 -2.03 14.47
CA PRO A 67 6.44 -3.29 14.55
C PRO A 67 6.52 -4.00 13.20
N ASP A 68 7.63 -4.67 12.94
CA ASP A 68 7.92 -5.40 11.71
C ASP A 68 6.77 -6.33 11.23
N THR A 69 6.15 -7.06 12.17
CA THR A 69 5.00 -7.94 11.90
C THR A 69 3.74 -7.16 11.53
N GLU A 70 3.53 -5.99 12.11
CA GLU A 70 2.40 -5.11 11.80
C GLU A 70 2.57 -4.51 10.39
N GLN A 71 3.79 -4.18 9.98
CA GLN A 71 4.09 -3.66 8.63
C GLN A 71 3.66 -4.64 7.51
N ARG A 72 4.00 -5.93 7.61
CA ARG A 72 3.57 -6.95 6.61
C ARG A 72 2.06 -7.10 6.59
N ASN A 73 1.41 -7.03 7.75
CA ASN A 73 -0.04 -7.11 7.84
C ASN A 73 -0.72 -5.90 7.20
N ILE A 74 -0.21 -4.68 7.45
CA ILE A 74 -0.70 -3.46 6.80
C ILE A 74 -0.55 -3.60 5.28
N TYR A 75 0.64 -3.95 4.79
CA TYR A 75 0.89 -4.16 3.37
C TYR A 75 -0.10 -5.13 2.73
N LYS A 76 -0.28 -6.32 3.33
CA LYS A 76 -1.24 -7.33 2.88
C LYS A 76 -2.67 -6.78 2.82
N LYS A 77 -3.10 -6.04 3.85
CA LYS A 77 -4.44 -5.45 3.89
C LYS A 77 -4.68 -4.39 2.84
N ILE A 78 -3.69 -3.55 2.55
CA ILE A 78 -3.79 -2.56 1.48
C ILE A 78 -3.83 -3.25 0.11
N TYR A 79 -3.00 -4.27 -0.09
CA TYR A 79 -2.99 -5.07 -1.32
C TYR A 79 -4.34 -5.79 -1.55
N GLU A 80 -4.93 -6.35 -0.49
CA GLU A 80 -6.26 -6.96 -0.52
C GLU A 80 -7.33 -5.96 -0.99
N VAL A 81 -7.36 -4.75 -0.42
CA VAL A 81 -8.33 -3.70 -0.81
C VAL A 81 -8.17 -3.29 -2.27
N ALA A 82 -6.92 -3.23 -2.74
CA ALA A 82 -6.61 -2.84 -4.10
C ALA A 82 -7.04 -3.92 -5.14
N ILE A 83 -6.90 -5.22 -4.81
CA ILE A 83 -7.30 -6.31 -5.71
C ILE A 83 -8.81 -6.57 -5.68
N VAL A 84 -9.46 -6.53 -4.51
CA VAL A 84 -10.90 -6.88 -4.38
C VAL A 84 -11.78 -5.99 -5.25
N ASN A 85 -11.34 -4.78 -5.51
CA ASN A 85 -12.07 -3.83 -6.33
C ASN A 85 -11.83 -4.01 -7.85
N ALA A 86 -10.98 -4.96 -8.24
CA ALA A 86 -10.73 -5.38 -9.62
C ALA A 86 -10.34 -4.24 -10.59
N SER A 87 -9.78 -3.15 -10.06
CA SER A 87 -9.32 -2.00 -10.85
C SER A 87 -7.99 -1.48 -10.30
N LEU A 88 -6.94 -2.30 -10.33
CA LEU A 88 -5.60 -1.77 -10.11
C LEU A 88 -5.19 -0.90 -11.30
N SER A 89 -5.22 0.41 -11.09
CA SER A 89 -4.60 1.41 -11.93
C SER A 89 -3.10 1.51 -11.64
N GLN A 90 -2.39 2.26 -12.49
CA GLN A 90 -0.97 2.54 -12.29
C GLN A 90 -0.69 3.24 -10.96
N ASP A 91 -1.64 4.02 -10.43
CA ASP A 91 -1.47 4.78 -9.20
C ASP A 91 -1.57 3.88 -7.96
N GLU A 92 -2.49 2.91 -7.95
CA GLU A 92 -2.55 1.89 -6.91
C GLU A 92 -1.27 1.02 -6.90
N PHE A 93 -0.69 0.72 -8.08
CA PHE A 93 0.58 0.00 -8.14
C PHE A 93 1.74 0.80 -7.58
N ARG A 94 1.78 2.12 -7.80
CA ARG A 94 2.80 3.00 -7.20
C ARG A 94 2.70 3.01 -5.68
N VAL A 95 1.48 3.06 -5.15
CA VAL A 95 1.23 2.98 -3.70
C VAL A 95 1.72 1.67 -3.12
N LEU A 96 1.43 0.53 -3.77
CA LEU A 96 1.90 -0.77 -3.32
C LEU A 96 3.43 -0.89 -3.41
N ALA A 97 4.05 -0.40 -4.49
CA ALA A 97 5.50 -0.39 -4.62
C ALA A 97 6.18 0.46 -3.53
N HIS A 98 5.62 1.65 -3.24
CA HIS A 98 6.08 2.56 -2.20
C HIS A 98 5.99 1.92 -0.80
N LEU A 99 4.84 1.35 -0.44
CA LEU A 99 4.66 0.68 0.85
C LEU A 99 5.60 -0.53 0.99
N ARG A 100 5.79 -1.29 -0.09
CA ARG A 100 6.70 -2.44 -0.10
C ARG A 100 8.13 -2.01 0.22
N GLU A 101 8.60 -0.93 -0.39
CA GLU A 101 9.93 -0.36 -0.13
C GLU A 101 10.03 0.15 1.31
N GLN A 102 9.06 0.95 1.78
CA GLN A 102 9.07 1.51 3.13
C GLN A 102 9.13 0.45 4.23
N PHE A 103 8.43 -0.67 4.03
CA PHE A 103 8.41 -1.78 4.98
C PHE A 103 9.57 -2.77 4.79
N GLY A 104 10.44 -2.54 3.80
CA GLY A 104 11.56 -3.43 3.51
C GLY A 104 11.15 -4.85 3.12
N ILE A 105 10.01 -4.99 2.44
CA ILE A 105 9.46 -6.30 2.06
C ILE A 105 10.20 -6.83 0.83
N ASP A 106 10.97 -7.89 1.02
CA ASP A 106 11.75 -8.51 -0.06
C ASP A 106 10.90 -9.32 -1.05
N ASP A 107 11.50 -9.82 -2.12
CA ASP A 107 10.79 -10.60 -3.16
C ASP A 107 10.16 -11.89 -2.60
N GLN A 108 10.80 -12.53 -1.63
CA GLN A 108 10.29 -13.77 -1.04
C GLN A 108 9.09 -13.51 -0.12
N GLU A 109 9.17 -12.45 0.69
CA GLU A 109 8.07 -11.99 1.53
C GLU A 109 6.89 -11.52 0.69
N HIS A 110 7.15 -10.73 -0.36
CA HIS A 110 6.13 -10.28 -1.29
C HIS A 110 5.42 -11.47 -1.94
N GLN A 111 6.15 -12.45 -2.46
CA GLN A 111 5.57 -13.64 -3.09
C GLN A 111 4.69 -14.45 -2.12
N LYS A 112 5.11 -14.59 -0.86
CA LYS A 112 4.30 -15.25 0.18
C LYS A 112 2.99 -14.52 0.44
N ILE A 113 3.02 -13.19 0.53
CA ILE A 113 1.82 -12.37 0.73
C ILE A 113 0.86 -12.54 -0.45
N GLU A 114 1.37 -12.59 -1.68
CA GLU A 114 0.54 -12.85 -2.86
C GLU A 114 -0.12 -14.22 -2.85
N ASP A 115 0.63 -15.26 -2.46
CA ASP A 115 0.09 -16.61 -2.39
C ASP A 115 -0.98 -16.74 -1.29
N GLU A 116 -0.79 -16.06 -0.15
CA GLU A 116 -1.83 -15.90 0.87
C GLU A 116 -3.07 -15.19 0.32
N LEU A 117 -2.90 -14.09 -0.42
CA LEU A 117 -4.01 -13.36 -1.03
C LEU A 117 -4.78 -14.23 -2.04
N LYS A 118 -4.08 -15.00 -2.89
CA LYS A 118 -4.70 -15.97 -3.80
C LYS A 118 -5.57 -16.98 -3.04
N HIS A 119 -5.08 -17.47 -1.90
CA HIS A 119 -5.81 -18.43 -1.10
C HIS A 119 -7.05 -17.80 -0.46
N ILE A 120 -6.89 -16.63 0.18
CA ILE A 120 -7.99 -15.88 0.80
C ILE A 120 -9.09 -15.57 -0.22
N MET A 121 -8.73 -15.20 -1.45
CA MET A 121 -9.69 -14.91 -2.51
C MET A 121 -10.49 -16.14 -2.91
N LYS A 122 -9.82 -17.29 -3.08
CA LYS A 122 -10.49 -18.56 -3.41
C LYS A 122 -11.42 -19.03 -2.30
N GLU A 123 -11.12 -18.72 -1.04
CA GLU A 123 -11.96 -19.10 0.10
C GLU A 123 -13.15 -18.15 0.31
N ARG A 124 -12.99 -16.85 0.03
CA ARG A 124 -14.00 -15.83 0.35
C ARG A 124 -14.99 -15.53 -0.77
N PHE A 125 -14.66 -15.85 -2.02
CA PHE A 125 -15.50 -15.52 -3.17
C PHE A 125 -16.00 -16.78 -3.86
N GLU A 126 -17.32 -16.95 -3.85
CA GLU A 126 -18.00 -18.09 -4.51
C GLU A 126 -18.28 -17.83 -6.00
N ASP A 127 -18.33 -16.56 -6.43
CA ASP A 127 -18.56 -16.19 -7.83
C ASP A 127 -17.27 -16.38 -8.64
N GLU A 128 -17.29 -17.37 -9.54
CA GLU A 128 -16.16 -17.73 -10.40
C GLU A 128 -15.68 -16.57 -11.29
N ASN A 129 -16.58 -15.72 -11.80
CA ASN A 129 -16.21 -14.60 -12.66
C ASN A 129 -15.51 -13.49 -11.88
N VAL A 130 -15.96 -13.23 -10.64
CA VAL A 130 -15.32 -12.26 -9.74
C VAL A 130 -13.94 -12.78 -9.32
N LEU A 131 -13.85 -14.06 -8.97
CA LEU A 131 -12.60 -14.71 -8.61
C LEU A 131 -11.59 -14.68 -9.76
N GLU A 132 -12.00 -14.98 -11.00
CA GLU A 132 -11.13 -14.94 -12.17
C GLU A 132 -10.56 -13.53 -12.40
N LYS A 133 -11.39 -12.49 -12.28
CA LYS A 133 -10.94 -11.09 -12.40
C LYS A 133 -9.93 -10.70 -11.32
N MET A 134 -10.17 -11.08 -10.06
CA MET A 134 -9.27 -10.79 -8.95
C MET A 134 -7.92 -11.52 -9.12
N LEU A 135 -7.96 -12.80 -9.51
CA LEU A 135 -6.74 -13.58 -9.77
C LEU A 135 -5.96 -13.05 -10.97
N GLY A 136 -6.65 -12.59 -12.02
CA GLY A 136 -6.03 -11.88 -13.15
C GLY A 136 -5.34 -10.60 -12.70
N THR A 137 -6.04 -9.77 -11.92
CA THR A 137 -5.51 -8.52 -11.36
C THR A 137 -4.29 -8.75 -10.48
N LEU A 138 -4.31 -9.80 -9.65
CA LEU A 138 -3.18 -10.21 -8.81
C LEU A 138 -2.02 -10.81 -9.62
N LYS A 139 -2.27 -11.35 -10.81
CA LYS A 139 -1.20 -11.79 -11.71
C LYS A 139 -0.52 -10.60 -12.39
N ASP A 140 -1.31 -9.63 -12.83
CA ASP A 140 -0.80 -8.42 -13.47
C ASP A 140 0.02 -7.57 -12.49
N SER A 141 -0.39 -7.53 -11.23
CA SER A 141 0.31 -6.83 -10.16
C SER A 141 1.72 -7.35 -9.90
N VAL A 142 1.94 -8.67 -9.96
CA VAL A 142 3.27 -9.28 -9.81
C VAL A 142 4.27 -8.67 -10.80
N SER A 143 3.84 -8.55 -12.06
CA SER A 143 4.70 -8.01 -13.12
C SER A 143 4.94 -6.51 -12.95
N MET A 144 3.89 -5.76 -12.63
CA MET A 144 3.94 -4.29 -12.57
C MET A 144 4.67 -3.81 -11.31
N VAL A 145 4.30 -4.33 -10.13
CA VAL A 145 4.94 -3.97 -8.85
C VAL A 145 6.40 -4.41 -8.85
N GLY A 146 6.73 -5.59 -9.40
CA GLY A 146 8.13 -6.00 -9.60
C GLY A 146 8.92 -4.99 -10.43
N SER A 147 8.39 -4.60 -11.60
CA SER A 147 9.07 -3.64 -12.48
C SER A 147 9.23 -2.23 -11.87
N LEU A 148 8.21 -1.76 -11.13
CA LEU A 148 8.27 -0.48 -10.42
C LEU A 148 9.27 -0.53 -9.27
N PHE A 149 9.30 -1.64 -8.52
CA PHE A 149 10.23 -1.85 -7.42
C PHE A 149 11.70 -1.87 -7.91
N ASP A 150 11.98 -2.57 -9.01
CA ASP A 150 13.31 -2.58 -9.62
C ASP A 150 13.76 -1.20 -10.12
N SER A 151 12.81 -0.43 -10.67
CA SER A 151 13.03 0.94 -11.14
C SER A 151 13.33 1.91 -9.99
N VAL A 152 12.75 1.67 -8.81
CA VAL A 152 13.02 2.47 -7.61
C VAL A 152 14.41 2.13 -7.05
N ARG A 153 14.78 0.85 -6.97
CA ARG A 153 16.11 0.42 -6.49
C ARG A 153 17.25 0.94 -7.37
N THR A 154 17.05 0.98 -8.69
CA THR A 154 18.08 1.49 -9.63
C THR A 154 18.30 3.00 -9.55
N LYS A 155 17.36 3.78 -9.02
CA LYS A 155 17.55 5.22 -8.78
C LYS A 155 18.28 5.55 -7.47
N SER A 156 18.34 4.59 -6.54
CA SER A 156 18.96 4.74 -5.22
C SER A 156 20.39 4.18 -5.15
N ALA A 157 20.98 3.78 -6.30
CA ALA A 157 22.31 3.17 -6.44
C ALA A 157 23.32 4.09 -7.13
#